data_AF-A0A7W0XXG5-F1
#
_entry.id   AF-A0A7W0XXG5-F1
#
_cell.length_a   1.000
_cell.length_b   1.000
_cell.length_c   1.000
_cell.angle_alpha   90.00
_cell.angle_beta   90.00
_cell.angle_gamma   90.00
#
_symmetry.space_group_name_H-M   'P 1'
#
loop_
_entity.id
_entity.type
_entity.pdbx_description
1 polymer ?
#
loop_
_entity_poly.entity_id
_entity_poly.type
_entity_poly.pdbx_seq_one_letter_code
_entity_poly.pdbx_strand_id
1 'polypeptide(L)'
;MAEHANIWHGFGDPETLAHKNEVLDDWCRRLGRDASEIERSCAAETGPEEVGEALLDVGTRLITLSTDGREKYDLGLVRAWLQFRDEQNSARGAS
;
A
#
# COMPACT_ATOMS: atom_id res chain seq x y z
N MET A 1 8.71 14.32 6.51
CA MET A 1 7.65 13.29 6.52
C MET A 1 7.70 12.45 7.79
N ALA A 2 8.82 11.78 8.11
CA ALA A 2 8.94 10.92 9.29
C ALA A 2 8.48 11.56 10.61
N GLU A 3 8.65 12.87 10.80
CA GLU A 3 8.24 13.57 12.03
C GLU A 3 6.71 13.80 12.15
N HIS A 4 5.98 13.92 11.04
CA HIS A 4 4.60 14.44 11.06
C HIS A 4 3.58 13.64 10.24
N ALA A 5 4.01 12.76 9.34
CA ALA A 5 3.10 12.05 8.45
C ALA A 5 2.23 11.05 9.24
N ASN A 6 0.93 10.98 8.95
CA ASN A 6 0.07 9.86 9.35
C ASN A 6 -0.06 8.82 8.25
N ILE A 7 0.12 9.23 6.99
CA ILE A 7 0.17 8.37 5.81
C ILE A 7 1.39 8.80 5.00
N TRP A 8 2.17 7.82 4.54
CA TRP A 8 3.25 8.03 3.58
C TRP A 8 2.91 7.31 2.28
N HIS A 9 2.90 8.04 1.17
CA HIS A 9 2.63 7.49 -0.16
C HIS A 9 3.93 7.33 -0.95
N GLY A 10 4.23 6.09 -1.33
CA GLY A 10 5.38 5.73 -2.15
C GLY A 10 5.00 5.41 -3.59
N PHE A 11 5.95 5.65 -4.49
CA PHE A 11 5.84 5.28 -5.90
C PHE A 11 6.91 4.24 -6.25
N GLY A 12 6.55 3.24 -7.06
CA GLY A 12 7.44 2.18 -7.52
C GLY A 12 6.84 0.79 -7.30
N ASP A 13 7.58 -0.21 -7.74
CA ASP A 13 7.28 -1.62 -7.53
C ASP A 13 7.50 -2.04 -6.05
N PRO A 14 7.12 -3.28 -5.66
CA PRO A 14 7.29 -3.74 -4.29
C PRO A 14 8.73 -3.65 -3.76
N GLU A 15 9.74 -3.93 -4.59
CA GLU A 15 11.15 -3.84 -4.19
C GLU A 15 11.56 -2.39 -3.87
N THR A 16 11.17 -1.46 -4.75
CA THR A 16 11.40 -0.02 -4.55
C THR A 16 10.70 0.48 -3.30
N LEU A 17 9.47 0.03 -3.05
CA LEU A 17 8.70 0.38 -1.86
C LEU A 17 9.32 -0.19 -0.59
N ALA A 18 9.81 -1.43 -0.62
CA ALA A 18 10.54 -2.04 0.51
C ALA A 18 11.74 -1.18 0.90
N HIS A 19 12.59 -0.83 -0.07
CA HIS A 19 13.75 0.01 0.18
C HIS A 19 13.37 1.40 0.74
N LYS A 20 12.33 2.05 0.19
CA LYS A 20 11.87 3.34 0.68
C LYS A 20 11.27 3.26 2.08
N ASN A 21 10.59 2.16 2.40
CA ASN A 21 10.04 1.91 3.74
C ASN A 21 11.16 1.76 4.76
N GLU A 22 12.24 1.03 4.44
CA GLU A 22 13.42 0.92 5.30
C GLU A 22 14.04 2.29 5.61
N VAL A 23 14.17 3.14 4.58
CA VAL A 23 14.69 4.51 4.76
C VAL A 23 13.77 5.33 5.68
N LEU A 24 12.45 5.20 5.53
CA LEU A 24 11.49 5.89 6.40
C LEU A 24 11.58 5.39 7.85
N ASP A 25 11.68 4.08 8.04
CA ASP A 25 11.81 3.44 9.36
C ASP A 25 13.09 3.89 10.07
N ASP A 26 14.19 4.01 9.33
CA ASP A 26 15.46 4.55 9.83
C ASP A 26 15.32 6.00 10.32
N TRP A 27 14.56 6.83 9.61
CA TRP A 27 14.28 8.19 10.05
C TRP A 27 13.39 8.23 11.28
N CYS A 28 12.33 7.42 11.34
CA CYS A 28 11.50 7.28 12.53
C CYS A 28 12.33 6.88 13.75
N ARG A 29 13.23 5.91 13.60
CA ARG A 29 14.14 5.46 14.66
C ARG A 29 15.05 6.58 15.17
N ARG A 30 15.62 7.38 14.27
CA ARG A 30 16.46 8.54 14.63
C ARG A 30 15.70 9.61 15.42
N LEU A 31 14.40 9.74 15.16
CA LEU A 31 13.52 10.70 15.82
C LEU A 31 12.87 10.15 17.09
N GLY A 32 13.05 8.86 17.41
CA GLY A 32 12.36 8.20 18.51
C GLY A 32 10.85 8.00 18.28
N ARG A 33 10.42 7.97 17.01
CA ARG A 33 9.03 7.77 16.61
C ARG A 33 8.80 6.30 16.25
N ASP A 34 7.63 5.78 16.62
CA ASP A 34 7.17 4.48 16.13
C ASP A 34 6.76 4.58 14.64
N ALA A 35 7.44 3.81 13.79
CA ALA A 35 7.19 3.82 12.35
C ALA A 35 5.83 3.21 11.96
N SER A 36 5.25 2.39 12.84
CA SER A 36 3.94 1.76 12.64
C SER A 36 2.76 2.74 12.77
N GLU A 37 2.99 3.92 13.34
CA GLU A 37 2.00 5.01 13.37
C GLU A 37 1.77 5.66 11.99
N ILE A 38 2.62 5.35 11.01
CA ILE A 38 2.51 5.89 9.66
C ILE A 38 1.94 4.80 8.75
N GLU A 39 0.73 4.97 8.26
CA GLU A 39 0.16 4.07 7.26
C GLU A 39 0.93 4.16 5.94
N ARG A 40 1.21 3.01 5.31
CA ARG A 40 1.91 2.94 4.03
C ARG A 40 0.91 2.88 2.88
N SER A 41 1.08 3.75 1.90
CA SER A 41 0.26 3.83 0.71
C SER A 41 1.10 3.74 -0.57
N CYS A 42 0.52 3.19 -1.64
CA CYS A 42 1.09 3.29 -2.98
C CYS A 42 -0.01 3.35 -4.05
N ALA A 43 0.39 3.67 -5.28
CA ALA A 43 -0.45 3.50 -6.46
C ALA A 43 -0.26 2.10 -7.04
N ALA A 44 -1.34 1.49 -7.52
CA ALA A 44 -1.28 0.27 -8.32
C ALA A 44 -1.91 0.52 -9.69
N GLU A 45 -1.21 0.09 -10.73
CA GLU A 45 -1.69 0.14 -12.12
C GLU A 45 -2.16 -1.23 -12.61
N THR A 46 -1.78 -2.29 -11.89
CA THR A 46 -2.11 -3.69 -12.19
C THR A 46 -2.98 -4.30 -11.09
N GLY A 47 -3.54 -5.48 -11.38
CA GLY A 47 -4.40 -6.20 -10.46
C GLY A 47 -3.65 -6.79 -9.26
N PRO A 48 -4.37 -7.09 -8.16
CA PRO A 48 -3.78 -7.68 -6.96
C PRO A 48 -3.19 -9.07 -7.20
N GLU A 49 -3.60 -9.78 -8.25
CA GLU A 49 -3.01 -11.06 -8.66
C GLU A 49 -1.54 -10.94 -9.06
N GLU A 50 -1.10 -9.76 -9.49
CA GLU A 50 0.28 -9.51 -9.92
C GLU A 50 1.14 -8.99 -8.77
N VAL A 51 0.61 -8.06 -7.97
CA VAL A 51 1.40 -7.31 -6.99
C VAL A 51 0.83 -7.29 -5.58
N GLY A 52 -0.39 -7.79 -5.36
CA GLY A 52 -1.16 -7.63 -4.13
C GLY A 52 -0.46 -8.19 -2.90
N GLU A 53 -0.02 -9.45 -2.95
CA GLU A 53 0.69 -10.09 -1.85
C GLU A 53 2.03 -9.39 -1.55
N ALA A 54 2.81 -9.11 -2.59
CA ALA A 54 4.09 -8.43 -2.44
C ALA A 54 3.94 -7.03 -1.82
N LEU A 55 2.92 -6.27 -2.21
CA LEU A 55 2.62 -4.96 -1.62
C LEU A 55 2.16 -5.08 -0.16
N LEU A 56 1.40 -6.13 0.18
CA LEU A 56 0.99 -6.41 1.54
C LEU A 56 2.20 -6.76 2.43
N ASP A 57 3.13 -7.56 1.92
CA ASP A 57 4.33 -8.01 2.63
C ASP A 57 5.27 -6.85 2.98
N VAL A 58 5.42 -5.88 2.08
CA VAL A 58 6.22 -4.68 2.34
C VAL A 58 5.49 -3.64 3.19
N GLY A 59 4.30 -3.97 3.71
CA GLY A 59 3.57 -3.17 4.69
C GLY A 59 2.55 -2.19 4.10
N THR A 60 2.28 -2.21 2.79
CA THR A 60 1.28 -1.32 2.18
C THR A 60 -0.13 -1.69 2.64
N ARG A 61 -0.91 -0.71 3.10
CA ARG A 61 -2.29 -0.90 3.57
C ARG A 61 -3.32 -0.03 2.86
N LEU A 62 -2.87 1.03 2.19
CA LEU A 62 -3.71 1.91 1.38
C LEU A 62 -3.29 1.92 -0.09
N ILE A 63 -4.09 1.31 -0.95
CA ILE A 63 -3.87 1.30 -2.40
C ILE A 63 -4.69 2.42 -3.05
N THR A 64 -4.05 3.20 -3.92
CA THR A 64 -4.72 4.16 -4.79
C THR A 64 -4.77 3.62 -6.21
N LEU A 65 -5.91 3.78 -6.86
CA LEU A 65 -6.15 3.34 -8.23
C LEU A 65 -6.59 4.54 -9.05
N SER A 66 -6.05 4.67 -10.26
CA SER A 66 -6.53 5.67 -11.22
C SER A 66 -7.66 5.07 -12.04
N THR A 67 -8.69 5.87 -12.31
CA THR A 67 -9.69 5.58 -13.33
C THR A 67 -9.85 6.84 -14.16
N ASP A 68 -9.86 6.69 -15.48
CA ASP A 68 -10.09 7.81 -16.38
C ASP A 68 -11.43 7.68 -17.11
N GLY A 69 -11.91 8.82 -17.61
CA GLY A 69 -13.16 8.86 -18.38
C GLY A 69 -13.03 8.35 -19.81
N ARG A 70 -11.81 8.01 -20.28
CA ARG A 70 -11.59 7.50 -21.65
C ARG A 70 -12.12 6.08 -21.76
N GLU A 71 -11.89 5.29 -20.72
CA GLU A 71 -12.41 3.92 -20.60
C GLU A 71 -13.79 3.87 -19.92
N LYS A 72 -14.58 4.94 -20.05
CA LYS A 72 -15.95 5.04 -19.51
C LYS A 72 -16.05 4.76 -18.00
N TYR A 73 -14.99 5.07 -17.24
CA TYR A 73 -14.89 4.76 -15.81
C TYR A 73 -15.06 3.25 -15.52
N ASP A 74 -14.35 2.39 -16.26
CA ASP A 74 -14.30 0.98 -15.88
C ASP A 74 -13.70 0.84 -14.47
N LEU A 75 -14.50 0.24 -13.57
CA LEU A 75 -14.15 -0.03 -12.18
C LEU A 75 -13.73 -1.50 -11.96
N GLY A 76 -13.39 -2.22 -13.03
CA GLY A 76 -12.93 -3.62 -12.96
C GLY A 76 -11.76 -3.81 -12.01
N LEU A 77 -10.74 -2.96 -12.14
CA LEU A 77 -9.57 -2.99 -11.28
C LEU A 77 -9.92 -2.71 -9.80
N VAL A 78 -10.83 -1.76 -9.55
CA VAL A 78 -11.33 -1.46 -8.20
C VAL A 78 -12.00 -2.68 -7.59
N ARG A 79 -12.84 -3.39 -8.36
CA ARG A 79 -13.51 -4.61 -7.87
C ARG A 79 -12.51 -5.71 -7.52
N ALA A 80 -11.47 -5.92 -8.33
CA ALA A 80 -10.42 -6.90 -8.05
C ALA A 80 -9.69 -6.59 -6.74
N TRP A 81 -9.26 -5.35 -6.54
CA TRP A 81 -8.59 -4.92 -5.31
C TRP A 81 -9.49 -5.00 -4.06
N LEU A 82 -10.79 -4.71 -4.19
CA LEU A 82 -11.75 -4.88 -3.09
C LEU A 82 -11.91 -6.35 -2.70
N GLN A 83 -12.02 -7.26 -3.68
CA GLN A 83 -12.09 -8.69 -3.42
C GLN A 83 -10.85 -9.18 -2.68
N PHE A 84 -9.66 -8.85 -3.18
CA PHE A 84 -8.39 -9.20 -2.52
C PHE A 84 -8.36 -8.70 -1.07
N ARG A 85 -8.71 -7.44 -0.83
CA ARG A 85 -8.77 -6.86 0.53
C ARG A 85 -9.69 -7.67 1.44
N ASP A 86 -10.88 -8.03 0.97
CA ASP A 86 -11.88 -8.73 1.77
C ASP A 86 -11.44 -10.16 2.10
N GLU A 87 -10.75 -10.84 1.17
CA GLU A 87 -10.13 -12.14 1.38
C GLU A 87 -9.00 -12.06 2.44
N GLN A 88 -8.08 -11.11 2.32
CA GLN A 88 -6.98 -10.92 3.27
C GLN A 88 -7.48 -10.58 4.68
N ASN A 89 -8.50 -9.72 4.79
CA ASN A 89 -9.09 -9.36 6.08
C ASN A 89 -9.83 -10.53 6.72
N SER A 90 -10.53 -11.34 5.92
CA SER A 90 -11.21 -12.55 6.39
C SER A 90 -10.22 -13.59 6.91
N ALA A 91 -9.10 -13.79 6.22
CA ALA A 91 -8.03 -14.69 6.65
C ALA A 91 -7.39 -14.25 7.97
N ARG A 92 -7.18 -12.94 8.16
CA ARG A 92 -6.60 -12.37 9.40
C ARG A 92 -7.55 -12.39 10.60
N GLY A 93 -8.86 -12.25 10.37
CA GLY A 93 -9.88 -12.31 11.43
C GLY A 93 -10.22 -13.72 11.92
N ALA A 94 -9.75 -14.76 11.22
CA ALA A 94 -9.97 -16.16 11.56
C ALA A 94 -8.85 -16.80 12.41
N SER A 95 -7.78 -16.05 12.72
CA SER A 95 -6.70 -16.43 13.65
C SER A 95 -6.86 -15.74 15.00
#